data_AF-A0A945PBG4-F1
#
_entry.id   AF-A0A945PBG4-F1
#
_cell.length_a   1.000
_cell.length_b   1.000
_cell.length_c   1.000
_cell.angle_alpha   90.00
_cell.angle_beta   90.00
_cell.angle_gamma   90.00
#
_symmetry.space_group_name_H-M   'P 1'
#
loop_
_entity.id
_entity.type
_entity.pdbx_description
1 polymer ?
#
loop_
_entity_poly.entity_id
_entity_poly.type
_entity_poly.pdbx_seq_one_letter_code
_entity_poly.pdbx_strand_id
1 'polypeptide(L)'
;MERIDLHATHNERLAVIVDRCLESEAAYKLFDMLGAVAQLEMDDRVAYVEMVKDSGLYTEEEIGAIERLIVSGTAGFFKQVIDQVRDEQVLREIDELVAV
;
A
#
# COMPACT_ATOMS: atom_id res chain seq x y z
N MET A 1 -25.13 -11.86 -12.40
CA MET A 1 -24.45 -10.76 -13.13
C MET A 1 -23.85 -9.71 -12.18
N GLU A 2 -24.16 -9.72 -10.88
CA GLU A 2 -23.64 -8.74 -9.89
C GLU A 2 -22.18 -8.93 -9.42
N ARG A 3 -21.55 -10.09 -9.60
CA ARG A 3 -20.17 -10.31 -9.10
C ARG A 3 -19.10 -9.58 -9.93
N ILE A 4 -19.34 -9.38 -11.23
CA ILE A 4 -18.34 -8.77 -12.13
C ILE A 4 -18.22 -7.26 -11.88
N ASP A 5 -19.35 -6.58 -11.64
CA ASP A 5 -19.37 -5.14 -11.30
C ASP A 5 -18.68 -4.83 -9.97
N LEU A 6 -18.83 -5.71 -8.97
CA LEU A 6 -18.12 -5.58 -7.69
C LEU A 6 -16.61 -5.68 -7.86
N HIS A 7 -16.12 -6.59 -8.71
CA HIS A 7 -14.68 -6.72 -8.99
C HIS A 7 -14.12 -5.53 -9.78
N ALA A 8 -14.87 -5.02 -10.76
CA ALA A 8 -14.47 -3.84 -11.52
C ALA A 8 -14.37 -2.59 -10.61
N THR A 9 -15.38 -2.37 -9.77
CA THR A 9 -15.39 -1.25 -8.80
C THR A 9 -14.28 -1.37 -7.76
N HIS A 10 -13.95 -2.58 -7.33
CA HIS A 10 -12.85 -2.82 -6.40
C HIS A 10 -11.49 -2.55 -7.06
N ASN A 11 -11.32 -2.95 -8.32
CA ASN A 11 -10.10 -2.69 -9.09
C ASN A 11 -9.89 -1.20 -9.37
N GLU A 12 -10.94 -0.43 -9.65
CA GLU A 12 -10.85 1.03 -9.81
C GLU A 12 -10.40 1.71 -8.51
N ARG A 13 -10.94 1.29 -7.36
CA ARG A 13 -10.52 1.84 -6.05
C ARG A 13 -9.07 1.49 -5.72
N LEU A 14 -8.63 0.28 -6.07
CA LEU A 14 -7.23 -0.12 -5.94
C LEU A 14 -6.33 0.74 -6.84
N ALA A 15 -6.75 0.99 -8.09
CA ALA A 15 -6.01 1.85 -9.02
C ALA A 15 -5.83 3.27 -8.46
N VAL A 16 -6.86 3.86 -7.85
CA VAL A 16 -6.76 5.19 -7.21
C VAL A 16 -5.74 5.21 -6.07
N ILE A 17 -5.64 4.13 -5.28
CA ILE A 17 -4.65 4.03 -4.21
C ILE A 17 -3.24 3.90 -4.79
N VAL A 18 -3.08 3.10 -5.83
CA VAL A 18 -1.81 2.91 -6.54
C VAL A 18 -1.34 4.23 -7.16
N ASP A 19 -2.19 4.94 -7.89
CA ASP A 19 -1.87 6.24 -8.49
C ASP A 19 -1.41 7.24 -7.45
N ARG A 20 -2.12 7.35 -6.32
CA ARG A 20 -1.73 8.25 -5.21
C ARG A 20 -0.37 7.88 -4.60
N CYS A 21 -0.02 6.60 -4.57
CA CYS A 21 1.29 6.15 -4.09
C CYS A 21 2.40 6.47 -5.10
N LEU A 22 2.10 6.44 -6.40
CA LEU A 22 3.05 6.81 -7.45
C LEU A 22 3.28 8.33 -7.50
N GLU A 23 2.25 9.12 -7.19
CA GLU A 23 2.33 10.60 -7.15
C GLU A 23 3.01 11.15 -5.89
N SER A 24 3.11 10.36 -4.81
CA SER A 24 3.62 10.82 -3.51
C SER A 24 4.66 9.86 -2.93
N GLU A 25 5.92 10.30 -2.91
CA GLU A 25 7.02 9.55 -2.32
C GLU A 25 6.78 9.21 -0.83
N ALA A 26 6.13 10.11 -0.09
CA ALA A 26 5.78 9.87 1.31
C ALA A 26 4.75 8.76 1.47
N ALA A 27 3.74 8.71 0.59
CA ALA A 27 2.74 7.64 0.58
C ALA A 27 3.36 6.29 0.21
N TYR A 28 4.26 6.28 -0.79
CA TYR A 28 5.00 5.08 -1.16
C TYR A 28 5.85 4.55 0.00
N LYS A 29 6.62 5.41 0.69
CA LYS A 29 7.43 5.02 1.85
C LYS A 29 6.59 4.49 3.02
N LEU A 30 5.40 5.06 3.23
CA LEU A 30 4.47 4.55 4.24
C LEU A 30 4.02 3.13 3.89
N PHE A 31 3.59 2.88 2.66
CA PHE A 31 3.17 1.54 2.23
C PHE A 31 4.31 0.53 2.21
N ASP A 32 5.53 0.96 1.87
CA ASP A 32 6.75 0.15 1.96
C ASP A 32 7.02 -0.28 3.41
N MET A 33 6.99 0.67 4.34
CA MET A 33 7.14 0.40 5.77
C MET A 33 6.06 -0.53 6.30
N LEU A 34 4.78 -0.24 6.02
CA LEU A 34 3.66 -1.08 6.44
C LEU A 34 3.74 -2.49 5.83
N GLY A 35 4.19 -2.60 4.59
CA GLY A 35 4.44 -3.88 3.91
C GLY A 35 5.54 -4.69 4.60
N ALA A 36 6.64 -4.04 5.02
CA ALA A 36 7.71 -4.67 5.78
C ALA A 36 7.23 -5.13 7.17
N VAL A 37 6.49 -4.28 7.89
CA VAL A 37 5.95 -4.61 9.23
C VAL A 37 4.95 -5.76 9.14
N ALA A 38 4.12 -5.81 8.09
CA ALA A 38 3.19 -6.91 7.84
C ALA A 38 3.87 -8.28 7.64
N GLN A 39 5.18 -8.32 7.35
CA GLN A 39 5.94 -9.57 7.23
C GLN A 39 6.62 -10.01 8.54
N LEU A 40 6.62 -9.17 9.58
CA LEU A 40 7.21 -9.52 10.88
C LEU A 40 6.37 -10.57 11.62
N GLU A 41 6.86 -11.08 12.74
CA GLU A 41 6.08 -11.97 13.61
C GLU A 41 4.93 -11.20 14.28
N MET A 42 3.90 -11.92 14.74
CA MET A 42 2.71 -11.30 15.31
C MET A 42 3.03 -10.36 16.48
N ASP A 43 3.96 -10.76 17.36
CA ASP A 43 4.35 -9.96 18.52
C ASP A 43 4.97 -8.62 18.09
N ASP A 44 5.80 -8.62 17.05
CA ASP A 44 6.42 -7.41 16.49
C ASP A 44 5.38 -6.51 15.79
N ARG A 45 4.38 -7.10 15.14
CA ARG A 45 3.27 -6.36 14.53
C ARG A 45 2.44 -5.63 15.58
N VAL A 46 2.14 -6.31 16.68
CA VAL A 46 1.39 -5.72 17.81
C VAL A 46 2.20 -4.61 18.46
N ALA A 47 3.49 -4.83 18.71
CA ALA A 47 4.38 -3.81 19.26
C ALA A 47 4.44 -2.56 18.38
N TYR A 48 4.48 -2.71 17.05
CA TYR A 48 4.43 -1.56 16.14
C TYR A 48 3.10 -0.79 16.24
N VAL A 49 1.96 -1.49 16.32
CA VAL A 49 0.65 -0.83 16.47
C VAL A 49 0.57 -0.08 17.81
N GLU A 50 1.13 -0.62 18.88
CA GLU A 50 1.24 0.09 20.17
C GLU A 50 2.11 1.34 20.05
N MET A 51 3.27 1.26 19.38
CA MET A 51 4.10 2.45 19.11
C MET A 51 3.35 3.52 18.30
N VAL A 52 2.55 3.13 17.32
CA VAL A 52 1.72 4.06 16.53
C VAL A 52 0.66 4.72 17.43
N LYS A 53 0.02 3.95 18.32
CA LYS A 53 -0.95 4.46 19.30
C LYS A 53 -0.30 5.47 20.25
N ASP A 54 0.88 5.13 20.78
CA ASP A 54 1.61 5.97 21.73
C ASP A 54 2.19 7.25 21.11
N SER A 55 2.39 7.28 19.79
CA SER A 55 2.89 8.46 19.08
C SER A 55 1.95 9.67 19.16
N GLY A 56 0.65 9.44 19.33
CA GLY A 56 -0.38 10.50 19.32
C GLY A 56 -0.51 11.25 17.98
N LEU A 57 0.16 10.77 16.92
CA LEU A 57 0.18 11.42 15.60
C LEU A 57 -1.02 11.03 14.72
N TYR A 58 -1.69 9.94 15.07
CA TYR A 58 -2.76 9.33 14.28
C TYR A 58 -4.06 9.34 15.06
N THR A 59 -5.16 9.56 14.35
CA THR A 59 -6.51 9.39 14.88
C THR A 59 -6.81 7.92 15.12
N GLU A 60 -7.82 7.61 15.95
CA GLU A 60 -8.24 6.22 16.19
C GLU A 60 -8.66 5.49 14.90
N GLU A 61 -9.26 6.22 13.94
CA GLU A 61 -9.63 5.66 12.63
C GLU A 61 -8.39 5.27 11.80
N GLU A 62 -7.38 6.14 11.77
CA GLU A 62 -6.11 5.89 11.07
C GLU A 62 -5.33 4.73 11.71
N ILE A 63 -5.27 4.70 13.04
CA ILE A 63 -4.68 3.59 13.80
C ILE A 63 -5.39 2.28 13.46
N GLY A 64 -6.73 2.28 13.44
CA GLY A 64 -7.51 1.10 13.07
C GLY A 64 -7.28 0.66 11.62
N ALA A 65 -7.03 1.60 10.70
CA ALA A 65 -6.68 1.28 9.33
C ALA A 65 -5.27 0.65 9.23
N ILE A 66 -4.29 1.22 9.93
CA ILE A 66 -2.90 0.72 10.01
C ILE A 66 -2.89 -0.70 10.60
N GLU A 67 -3.58 -0.89 11.73
CA GLU A 67 -3.70 -2.19 12.40
C GLU A 67 -4.30 -3.25 11.46
N ARG A 68 -5.40 -2.93 10.77
CA ARG A 68 -5.99 -3.84 9.77
C ARG A 68 -5.02 -4.17 8.65
N LEU A 69 -4.30 -3.18 8.10
CA LEU A 69 -3.36 -3.37 7.01
C LEU A 69 -2.20 -4.31 7.40
N ILE A 70 -1.68 -4.16 8.61
CA ILE A 70 -0.57 -4.97 9.15
C ILE A 70 -1.05 -6.38 9.53
N VAL A 71 -2.13 -6.49 10.31
CA VAL A 71 -2.60 -7.78 10.84
C VAL A 71 -3.16 -8.68 9.74
N SER A 72 -3.88 -8.13 8.77
CA SER A 72 -4.41 -8.91 7.64
C SER A 72 -3.35 -9.32 6.62
N GLY A 73 -2.13 -8.77 6.70
CA GLY A 73 -1.08 -8.95 5.69
C GLY A 73 -1.39 -8.26 4.35
N THR A 74 -2.52 -7.55 4.23
CA THR A 74 -2.94 -6.92 2.98
C THR A 74 -1.96 -5.81 2.56
N ALA A 75 -1.25 -5.17 3.50
CA ALA A 75 -0.21 -4.19 3.18
C ALA A 75 0.86 -4.75 2.23
N GLY A 76 1.26 -6.02 2.42
CA GLY A 76 2.23 -6.68 1.54
C GLY A 76 1.70 -6.89 0.12
N PHE A 77 0.42 -7.25 -0.02
CA PHE A 77 -0.22 -7.39 -1.33
C PHE A 77 -0.31 -6.04 -2.06
N PHE A 78 -0.75 -4.99 -1.36
CA PHE A 78 -0.79 -3.64 -1.92
C PHE A 78 0.58 -3.18 -2.40
N LYS A 79 1.61 -3.43 -1.60
CA LYS A 79 2.98 -3.07 -1.93
C LYS A 79 3.47 -3.77 -3.20
N GLN A 80 3.23 -5.07 -3.35
CA GLN A 80 3.59 -5.81 -4.57
C GLN A 80 2.92 -5.23 -5.82
N VAL A 81 1.64 -4.86 -5.72
CA VAL A 81 0.92 -4.25 -6.85
C VAL A 81 1.48 -2.87 -7.18
N ILE A 82 1.75 -2.03 -6.17
CA ILE A 82 2.35 -0.71 -6.37
C ILE A 82 3.74 -0.82 -7.02
N ASP A 83 4.57 -1.76 -6.55
CA ASP A 83 5.91 -1.98 -7.11
C ASP A 83 5.87 -2.46 -8.55
N GLN A 84 4.97 -3.40 -8.86
CA GLN A 84 4.79 -3.85 -10.24
C GLN A 84 4.41 -2.69 -11.18
N VAL A 85 3.42 -1.87 -10.79
CA VAL A 85 2.98 -0.75 -11.64
C VAL A 85 4.09 0.31 -11.77
N ARG A 86 4.85 0.55 -10.71
CA ARG A 86 6.00 1.45 -10.73
C ARG A 86 7.08 0.97 -11.71
N ASP A 87 7.44 -0.30 -11.64
CA ASP A 87 8.44 -0.90 -12.53
C ASP A 87 7.98 -0.83 -13.99
N GLU A 88 6.70 -1.10 -14.25
CA GLU A 88 6.10 -0.98 -15.59
C GLU A 88 6.07 0.46 -16.11
N GLN A 89 5.90 1.47 -15.25
CA GLN A 89 6.00 2.88 -15.63
C GLN A 89 7.44 3.26 -15.96
N VAL A 90 8.40 2.89 -15.12
CA VAL A 90 9.82 3.18 -15.34
C VAL A 90 10.32 2.53 -16.63
N LEU A 91 9.94 1.27 -16.91
CA LEU A 91 10.31 0.60 -18.16
C LEU A 91 9.73 1.32 -19.38
N ARG A 92 8.48 1.79 -19.32
CA ARG A 92 7.87 2.57 -20.40
C ARG A 92 8.58 3.90 -20.61
N GLU A 93 8.90 4.62 -19.53
CA GLU A 93 9.65 5.89 -19.62
C GLU A 93 11.04 5.68 -20.23
N ILE A 94 11.74 4.59 -19.88
CA ILE A 94 13.02 4.22 -20.47
C ILE A 94 12.87 3.91 -21.97
N ASP A 95 11.88 3.11 -22.36
CA ASP A 95 11.63 2.77 -23.77
C ASP A 95 11.32 4.02 -24.60
N GLU A 96 10.53 4.97 -24.07
CA GLU A 96 10.25 6.24 -24.73
C GLU A 96 11.51 7.12 -24.90
N LEU A 97 12.42 7.09 -23.92
CA LEU A 97 13.69 7.83 -23.98
C LEU A 97 14.71 7.18 -24.93
N VAL A 98 14.70 5.85 -25.07
CA VAL A 98 15.61 5.08 -25.95
C VAL A 98 15.10 5.04 -27.40
N ALA A 99 13.81 5.22 -27.63
CA ALA A 99 13.21 5.29 -28.96
C ALA A 99 13.45 6.62 -29.70
N VAL A 100 14.14 7.57 -29.07
CA VAL A 100 14.58 8.88 -29.63
C VAL A 100 16.04 8.81 -30.07
#